data_AF-A0A7Y1VZZ1-F1
#
_entry.id   AF-A0A7Y1VZZ1-F1
#
_cell.length_a   1.000
_cell.length_b   1.000
_cell.length_c   1.000
_cell.angle_alpha   90.00
_cell.angle_beta   90.00
_cell.angle_gamma   90.00
#
_symmetry.space_group_name_H-M   'P 1'
#
loop_
_entity.id
_entity.type
_entity.pdbx_description
1 polymer ?
#
loop_
_entity_poly.entity_id
_entity_poly.type
_entity_poly.pdbx_seq_one_letter_code
_entity_poly.pdbx_strand_id
1 'polypeptide(L)'
;MNLDDTTRGKIENYLEQNRVVLFMKGSPQAPMCGFSAKTAGLLDSLLDDYASVDVLQDQDIREGIKVYGNWPTIPQLYIDKELVGGCDIVTAMFNSGELHEHLGLQKPDRSAPDITITDAAAAKIQEAMGGHEGVALHFQVDANWQSQFNLAPAQGHEIEAESNGIRMLFDVASAQRARGAVIDWVSTLQGEGLTIQLPEAPAPIPQMSVTELKQKLDADEVILVDVRGHDEREQAAIAAARHMDADLMAELEAMPRETAIAFICHTGKRSQVAAEHFRKLGFTEVSNVAGGIDAWSKEIDPEVPVY
;
A
#
# COMPACT_ATOMS: atom_id res chain seq x y z
N MET A 1 -11.58 40.55 1.85
CA MET A 1 -12.60 40.55 0.78
C MET A 1 -13.89 40.05 1.40
N ASN A 2 -15.01 40.74 1.17
CA ASN A 2 -16.31 40.24 1.62
C ASN A 2 -16.76 39.15 0.64
N LEU A 3 -17.25 38.03 1.17
CA LEU A 3 -17.86 36.97 0.38
C LEU A 3 -19.20 37.49 -0.16
N ASP A 4 -19.38 37.50 -1.48
CA ASP A 4 -20.64 37.91 -2.09
C ASP A 4 -21.74 36.83 -1.88
N ASP A 5 -23.00 37.26 -1.88
CA ASP A 5 -24.14 36.38 -1.58
C ASP A 5 -24.32 35.26 -2.62
N THR A 6 -23.88 35.46 -3.87
CA THR A 6 -24.00 34.44 -4.92
C THR A 6 -23.01 33.31 -4.67
N THR A 7 -21.75 33.65 -4.39
CA THR A 7 -20.71 32.67 -4.07
C THR A 7 -21.00 31.95 -2.75
N ARG A 8 -21.50 32.68 -1.75
CA ARG A 8 -21.98 32.07 -0.49
C ARG A 8 -23.06 31.01 -0.76
N GLY A 9 -24.10 31.36 -1.53
CA GLY A 9 -25.18 30.44 -1.85
C GLY A 9 -24.70 29.19 -2.61
N LYS A 10 -23.71 29.32 -3.50
CA LYS A 10 -23.07 28.16 -4.16
C LYS A 10 -22.41 27.23 -3.15
N ILE A 11 -21.61 27.77 -2.23
CA ILE A 11 -20.89 26.99 -1.21
C ILE A 11 -21.89 26.28 -0.30
N GLU A 12 -22.88 27.02 0.23
CA GLU A 12 -23.91 26.48 1.11
C GLU A 12 -24.70 25.37 0.41
N ASN A 13 -25.04 25.53 -0.88
CA ASN A 13 -25.71 24.48 -1.65
C ASN A 13 -24.88 23.18 -1.76
N TYR A 14 -23.56 23.27 -1.96
CA TYR A 14 -22.70 22.07 -1.94
C TYR A 14 -22.74 21.36 -0.59
N LEU A 15 -22.66 22.13 0.51
CA LEU A 15 -22.69 21.62 1.88
C LEU A 15 -24.07 21.10 2.32
N GLU A 16 -25.15 21.62 1.72
CA GLU A 16 -26.51 21.14 1.97
C GLU A 16 -26.83 19.83 1.28
N GLN A 17 -26.32 19.64 0.07
CA GLN A 17 -26.60 18.46 -0.73
C GLN A 17 -25.75 17.25 -0.32
N ASN A 18 -24.62 17.48 0.34
CA ASN A 18 -23.62 16.45 0.60
C ASN A 18 -23.13 16.52 2.04
N ARG A 19 -23.11 15.36 2.70
CA ARG A 19 -22.59 15.24 4.07
C ARG A 19 -21.09 15.52 4.14
N VAL A 20 -20.31 15.01 3.20
CA VAL A 20 -18.84 15.15 3.14
C VAL A 20 -18.49 15.90 1.86
N VAL A 21 -17.82 17.04 2.00
CA VAL A 21 -17.42 17.89 0.87
C VAL A 21 -15.95 18.27 0.97
N LEU A 22 -15.16 17.92 -0.04
CA LEU A 22 -13.76 18.31 -0.17
C LEU A 22 -13.59 19.42 -1.21
N PHE A 23 -13.28 20.62 -0.77
CA PHE A 23 -12.82 21.69 -1.66
C PHE A 23 -11.32 21.49 -1.94
N MET A 24 -10.96 21.20 -3.18
CA MET A 24 -9.58 20.82 -3.54
C MET A 24 -9.14 21.43 -4.87
N LYS A 25 -7.84 21.28 -5.19
CA LYS A 25 -7.26 21.68 -6.48
C LYS A 25 -7.21 20.45 -7.38
N GLY A 26 -8.00 20.44 -8.46
CA GLY A 26 -8.25 19.26 -9.29
C GLY A 26 -9.39 18.40 -8.75
N SER A 27 -9.39 17.12 -9.08
CA SER A 27 -10.36 16.12 -8.61
C SER A 27 -9.66 14.99 -7.83
N PRO A 28 -10.39 14.13 -7.11
CA PRO A 28 -9.80 12.96 -6.45
C PRO A 28 -9.02 12.07 -7.42
N GLN A 29 -9.54 11.86 -8.63
CA GLN A 29 -8.91 11.03 -9.66
C GLN A 29 -7.77 11.74 -10.41
N ALA A 30 -7.80 13.08 -10.47
CA ALA A 30 -6.77 13.90 -11.10
C ALA A 30 -6.43 15.14 -10.24
N PRO A 31 -5.71 14.95 -9.12
CA PRO A 31 -5.38 16.04 -8.21
C PRO A 31 -4.25 16.91 -8.78
N MET A 32 -4.38 18.23 -8.63
CA MET A 32 -3.44 19.23 -9.17
C MET A 32 -2.53 19.84 -8.10
N CYS A 33 -2.54 19.28 -6.88
CA CYS A 33 -1.73 19.72 -5.75
C CYS A 33 -1.48 18.56 -4.78
N GLY A 34 -0.25 18.39 -4.30
CA GLY A 34 0.11 17.29 -3.40
C GLY A 34 -0.70 17.22 -2.10
N PHE A 35 -1.05 18.37 -1.51
CA PHE A 35 -1.92 18.41 -0.33
C PHE A 35 -3.34 17.94 -0.66
N SER A 36 -3.87 18.34 -1.81
CA SER A 36 -5.17 17.88 -2.31
C SER A 36 -5.17 16.38 -2.60
N ALA A 37 -4.12 15.88 -3.25
CA ALA A 37 -3.94 14.45 -3.51
C ALA A 37 -3.90 13.64 -2.21
N LYS A 38 -3.16 14.14 -1.20
CA LYS A 38 -3.07 13.48 0.11
C LYS A 38 -4.43 13.44 0.82
N THR A 39 -5.15 14.56 0.90
CA THR A 39 -6.46 14.60 1.56
C THR A 39 -7.49 13.73 0.84
N ALA A 40 -7.53 13.76 -0.49
CA ALA A 40 -8.41 12.90 -1.27
C ALA A 40 -8.11 11.41 -1.02
N GLY A 41 -6.83 11.01 -1.11
CA GLY A 41 -6.45 9.62 -0.88
C GLY A 41 -6.77 9.10 0.54
N LEU A 42 -6.71 9.97 1.57
CA LEU A 42 -7.17 9.60 2.91
C LEU A 42 -8.69 9.35 2.94
N LEU A 43 -9.49 10.20 2.29
CA LEU A 43 -10.94 10.02 2.22
C LEU A 43 -11.31 8.79 1.39
N ASP A 44 -10.66 8.58 0.25
CA ASP A 44 -10.85 7.40 -0.61
C ASP A 44 -10.56 6.08 0.14
N SER A 45 -9.70 6.13 1.16
CA SER A 45 -9.41 4.95 2.01
C SER A 45 -10.47 4.68 3.08
N LEU A 46 -11.37 5.64 3.34
CA LEU A 46 -12.40 5.56 4.39
C LEU A 46 -13.82 5.49 3.85
N LEU A 47 -14.05 6.03 2.66
CA LEU A 47 -15.38 6.24 2.08
C LEU A 47 -15.42 5.74 0.65
N ASP A 48 -16.53 5.09 0.29
CA ASP A 48 -16.80 4.69 -1.09
C ASP A 48 -17.13 5.90 -1.98
N ASP A 49 -17.71 6.97 -1.40
CA ASP A 49 -18.10 8.19 -2.12
C ASP A 49 -18.13 9.44 -1.21
N TYR A 50 -17.81 10.59 -1.79
CA TYR A 50 -17.94 11.93 -1.20
C TYR A 50 -17.92 13.00 -2.30
N ALA A 51 -18.51 14.16 -2.00
CA ALA A 51 -18.49 15.26 -2.95
C ALA A 51 -17.13 15.97 -2.95
N SER A 52 -16.64 16.32 -4.14
CA SER A 52 -15.45 17.16 -4.30
C SER A 52 -15.75 18.35 -5.20
N VAL A 53 -15.11 19.49 -4.91
CA VAL A 53 -15.25 20.72 -5.68
C VAL A 53 -13.87 21.18 -6.12
N ASP A 54 -13.62 21.16 -7.44
CA ASP A 54 -12.39 21.69 -8.02
C ASP A 54 -12.42 23.23 -8.03
N VAL A 55 -11.73 23.83 -7.07
CA VAL A 55 -11.63 25.28 -6.94
C VAL A 55 -10.81 25.93 -8.06
N LEU A 56 -10.11 25.16 -8.90
CA LEU A 56 -9.39 25.72 -10.05
C LEU A 56 -10.34 26.08 -11.20
N GLN A 57 -11.54 25.50 -11.25
CA GLN A 57 -12.54 25.80 -12.28
C GLN A 57 -13.39 27.03 -11.94
N ASP A 58 -13.50 27.40 -10.66
CA ASP A 58 -14.28 28.54 -10.19
C ASP A 58 -13.45 29.38 -9.20
N GLN A 59 -12.93 30.50 -9.71
CA GLN A 59 -12.07 31.41 -8.94
C GLN A 59 -12.83 32.12 -7.80
N ASP A 60 -14.15 32.30 -7.94
CA ASP A 60 -14.99 32.89 -6.90
C ASP A 60 -15.15 31.91 -5.74
N ILE A 61 -15.40 30.62 -6.02
CA ILE A 61 -15.41 29.57 -4.99
C ILE A 61 -14.02 29.47 -4.33
N ARG A 62 -12.94 29.53 -5.11
CA ARG A 62 -11.57 29.42 -4.57
C ARG A 62 -11.24 30.46 -3.52
N GLU A 63 -11.55 31.72 -3.77
CA GLU A 63 -11.32 32.78 -2.79
C GLU A 63 -12.43 32.82 -1.74
N GLY A 64 -13.66 32.51 -2.15
CA GLY A 64 -14.84 32.52 -1.30
C GLY A 64 -14.79 31.48 -0.17
N ILE A 65 -14.35 30.25 -0.46
CA ILE A 65 -14.29 29.18 0.56
C ILE A 65 -13.30 29.51 1.68
N LYS A 66 -12.22 30.25 1.36
CA LYS A 66 -11.25 30.71 2.37
C LYS A 66 -11.87 31.69 3.34
N VAL A 67 -12.71 32.59 2.84
CA VAL A 67 -13.44 33.57 3.66
C VAL A 67 -14.58 32.88 4.42
N TYR A 68 -15.32 31.98 3.77
CA TYR A 68 -16.44 31.24 4.36
C TYR A 68 -15.99 30.41 5.59
N GLY A 69 -14.95 29.60 5.43
CA GLY A 69 -14.40 28.76 6.51
C GLY A 69 -13.49 29.50 7.48
N ASN A 70 -13.22 30.79 7.26
CA ASN A 70 -12.16 31.53 7.95
C ASN A 70 -10.82 30.78 7.95
N TRP A 71 -10.47 30.19 6.79
CA TRP A 71 -9.33 29.30 6.63
C TRP A 71 -8.54 29.62 5.35
N PRO A 72 -7.23 29.93 5.43
CA PRO A 72 -6.52 30.55 4.30
C PRO A 72 -6.10 29.59 3.19
N THR A 73 -6.07 28.28 3.45
CA THR A 73 -5.47 27.28 2.55
C THR A 73 -6.50 26.31 1.94
N ILE A 74 -6.05 25.57 0.93
CA ILE A 74 -6.81 24.53 0.22
C ILE A 74 -5.85 23.33 0.11
N PRO A 75 -6.30 22.09 0.35
CA PRO A 75 -7.70 21.64 0.48
C PRO A 75 -8.39 22.06 1.78
N GLN A 76 -9.74 22.06 1.77
CA GLN A 76 -10.59 22.18 2.96
C GLN A 76 -11.65 21.08 2.96
N LEU A 77 -11.73 20.32 4.05
CA LEU A 77 -12.74 19.29 4.26
C LEU A 77 -13.87 19.84 5.13
N TYR A 78 -15.10 19.63 4.69
CA TYR A 78 -16.31 19.88 5.47
C TYR A 78 -17.06 18.57 5.69
N ILE A 79 -17.54 18.36 6.91
CA ILE A 79 -18.41 17.24 7.29
C ILE A 79 -19.61 17.84 8.02
N ASP A 80 -20.82 17.45 7.63
CA ASP A 80 -22.07 17.93 8.23
C ASP A 80 -22.15 19.46 8.29
N LYS A 81 -21.68 20.12 7.22
CA LYS A 81 -21.58 21.59 7.02
C LYS A 81 -20.55 22.31 7.89
N GLU A 82 -19.82 21.61 8.74
CA GLU A 82 -18.78 22.17 9.58
C GLU A 82 -17.39 21.99 8.95
N LEU A 83 -16.55 23.01 9.07
CA LEU A 83 -15.16 22.92 8.61
C LEU A 83 -14.39 21.97 9.55
N VAL A 84 -13.88 20.88 9.00
CA VAL A 84 -12.97 19.97 9.69
C VAL A 84 -11.55 20.53 9.68
N GLY A 85 -11.09 21.02 8.52
CA GLY A 85 -9.79 21.68 8.38
C GLY A 85 -9.11 21.43 7.05
N GLY A 86 -7.83 21.80 6.99
CA GLY A 86 -6.96 21.54 5.84
C GLY A 86 -6.23 20.20 5.92
N CYS A 87 -5.36 19.94 4.94
CA CYS A 87 -4.65 18.66 4.79
C CYS A 87 -3.95 18.15 6.06
N ASP A 88 -3.25 19.01 6.80
CA ASP A 88 -2.49 18.59 7.98
C ASP A 88 -3.40 18.18 9.14
N ILE A 89 -4.48 18.93 9.38
CA ILE A 89 -5.49 18.59 10.40
C ILE A 89 -6.19 17.28 10.02
N VAL A 90 -6.63 17.15 8.77
CA VAL A 90 -7.28 15.92 8.30
C VAL A 90 -6.35 14.72 8.43
N THR A 91 -5.05 14.88 8.13
CA THR A 91 -4.05 13.82 8.34
C THR A 91 -3.92 13.46 9.83
N ALA A 92 -3.83 14.45 10.71
CA ALA A 92 -3.71 14.21 12.15
C ALA A 92 -4.95 13.51 12.72
N MET A 93 -6.16 13.94 12.32
CA MET A 93 -7.44 13.34 12.71
C MET A 93 -7.60 11.92 12.14
N PHE A 94 -7.14 11.67 10.92
CA PHE A 94 -7.10 10.34 10.33
C PHE A 94 -6.26 9.41 11.21
N ASN A 95 -5.03 9.84 11.53
CA ASN A 95 -4.12 9.04 12.33
C ASN A 95 -4.67 8.84 13.75
N SER A 96 -5.18 9.87 14.43
CA SER A 96 -5.72 9.76 15.79
C SER A 96 -7.00 8.92 15.88
N GLY A 97 -7.68 8.70 14.75
CA GLY A 97 -8.99 8.05 14.67
C GLY A 97 -10.18 9.01 14.85
N GLU A 98 -9.92 10.29 15.10
CA GLU A 98 -10.96 11.32 15.23
C GLU A 98 -11.73 11.54 13.92
N LEU A 99 -11.07 11.45 12.77
CA LEU A 99 -11.73 11.55 11.47
C LEU A 99 -12.74 10.41 11.25
N HIS A 100 -12.42 9.20 11.72
CA HIS A 100 -13.30 8.05 11.63
C HIS A 100 -14.58 8.29 12.43
N GLU A 101 -14.43 8.84 13.64
CA GLU A 101 -15.57 9.22 14.50
C GLU A 101 -16.46 10.27 13.85
N HIS A 102 -15.87 11.34 13.29
CA HIS A 102 -16.62 12.37 12.55
C HIS A 102 -17.39 11.78 11.35
N LEU A 103 -16.81 10.78 10.67
CA LEU A 103 -17.45 10.09 9.56
C LEU A 103 -18.49 9.05 10.01
N GLY A 104 -18.57 8.72 11.30
CA GLY A 104 -19.42 7.66 11.83
C GLY A 104 -18.89 6.25 11.55
N LEU A 105 -17.58 6.13 11.34
CA LEU A 105 -16.87 4.89 11.08
C LEU A 105 -16.27 4.34 12.37
N GLN A 106 -15.98 3.04 12.37
CA GLN A 106 -15.25 2.41 13.47
C GLN A 106 -13.83 3.02 13.55
N LYS A 107 -13.43 3.44 14.75
CA LYS A 107 -12.07 3.90 15.00
C LYS A 107 -11.08 2.77 14.69
N PRO A 108 -9.92 3.09 14.09
CA PRO A 108 -8.91 2.08 13.85
C PRO A 108 -8.37 1.57 15.18
N ASP A 109 -7.89 0.34 15.16
CA ASP A 109 -7.21 -0.22 16.31
C ASP A 109 -5.86 0.48 16.51
N ARG A 110 -5.72 1.12 17.68
CA ARG A 110 -4.55 1.88 18.09
C ARG A 110 -3.75 1.19 19.20
N SER A 111 -3.96 -0.11 19.40
CA SER A 111 -3.16 -0.90 20.33
C SER A 111 -1.68 -0.85 19.94
N ALA A 112 -0.79 -0.71 20.92
CA ALA A 112 0.63 -0.89 20.71
C ALA A 112 0.92 -2.30 20.16
N PRO A 113 1.75 -2.44 19.10
CA PRO A 113 2.19 -3.75 18.66
C PRO A 113 3.09 -4.39 19.71
N ASP A 114 2.96 -5.71 19.87
CA ASP A 114 4.00 -6.49 20.53
C ASP A 114 5.20 -6.58 19.59
N ILE A 115 6.37 -6.14 20.05
CA ILE A 115 7.61 -6.17 19.28
C ILE A 115 8.76 -6.68 20.14
N THR A 116 9.71 -7.37 19.51
CA THR A 116 10.92 -7.87 20.16
C THR A 116 12.14 -7.21 19.52
N ILE A 117 12.95 -6.53 20.34
CA ILE A 117 14.26 -6.00 19.93
C ILE A 117 15.33 -6.78 20.68
N THR A 118 16.20 -7.47 19.96
CA THR A 118 17.28 -8.25 20.59
C THR A 118 18.32 -7.34 21.24
N ASP A 119 19.10 -7.87 22.18
CA ASP A 119 20.15 -7.10 22.86
C ASP A 119 21.16 -6.49 21.87
N ALA A 120 21.51 -7.25 20.83
CA ALA A 120 22.42 -6.80 19.78
C ALA A 120 21.83 -5.63 18.99
N ALA A 121 20.55 -5.72 18.60
CA ALA A 121 19.85 -4.63 17.93
C ALA A 121 19.69 -3.40 18.83
N ALA A 122 19.29 -3.58 20.09
CA ALA A 122 19.06 -2.50 21.04
C ALA A 122 20.34 -1.67 21.25
N ALA A 123 21.49 -2.32 21.44
CA ALA A 123 22.77 -1.64 21.58
C ALA A 123 23.13 -0.80 20.35
N LYS A 124 22.89 -1.33 19.15
CA LYS A 124 23.16 -0.63 17.88
C LYS A 124 22.21 0.52 17.63
N ILE A 125 20.94 0.35 17.96
CA ILE A 125 19.94 1.42 17.88
C ILE A 125 20.28 2.53 18.88
N GLN A 126 20.63 2.20 20.13
CA GLN A 126 21.06 3.20 21.12
C GLN A 126 22.28 3.99 20.68
N GLU A 127 23.28 3.30 20.11
CA GLU A 127 24.46 3.93 19.53
C GLU A 127 24.09 4.91 18.41
N ALA A 128 23.20 4.52 17.50
CA ALA A 128 22.74 5.36 16.39
C ALA A 128 21.85 6.53 16.83
N MET A 129 21.07 6.36 17.90
CA MET A 129 20.23 7.40 18.49
C MET A 129 21.04 8.39 19.35
N GLY A 130 22.23 8.00 19.79
CA GLY A 130 23.10 8.81 20.64
C GLY A 130 23.44 10.16 20.01
N GLY A 131 23.03 11.25 20.67
CA GLY A 131 23.31 12.62 20.22
C GLY A 131 22.17 13.32 19.48
N HIS A 132 21.02 12.66 19.28
CA HIS A 132 19.83 13.29 18.73
C HIS A 132 18.79 13.61 19.82
N GLU A 133 18.86 14.79 20.42
CA GLU A 133 17.83 15.27 21.35
C GLU A 133 16.55 15.68 20.62
N GLY A 134 15.39 15.25 21.12
CA GLY A 134 14.08 15.67 20.60
C GLY A 134 13.60 14.93 19.34
N VAL A 135 14.31 13.91 18.88
CA VAL A 135 13.83 13.00 17.81
C VAL A 135 13.42 11.65 18.41
N ALA A 136 12.42 11.04 17.79
CA ALA A 136 11.95 9.70 18.11
C ALA A 136 12.27 8.74 16.96
N LEU A 137 12.38 7.45 17.28
CA LEU A 137 12.55 6.39 16.30
C LEU A 137 11.18 5.97 15.76
N HIS A 138 10.92 6.27 14.49
CA HIS A 138 9.73 5.83 13.79
C HIS A 138 10.00 4.54 13.04
N PHE A 139 9.05 3.62 13.08
CA PHE A 139 9.06 2.42 12.27
C PHE A 139 7.81 2.34 11.42
N GLN A 140 8.05 2.21 10.13
CA GLN A 140 6.99 2.19 9.13
C GLN A 140 7.03 0.86 8.38
N VAL A 141 5.86 0.28 8.20
CA VAL A 141 5.65 -0.91 7.37
C VAL A 141 4.58 -0.59 6.34
N ASP A 142 4.98 -0.51 5.08
CA ASP A 142 4.08 -0.16 3.99
C ASP A 142 3.12 -1.32 3.63
N ALA A 143 2.25 -1.10 2.66
CA ALA A 143 1.30 -2.12 2.19
C ALA A 143 1.97 -3.32 1.48
N ASN A 144 3.23 -3.18 1.05
CA ASN A 144 4.04 -4.25 0.47
C ASN A 144 4.92 -4.95 1.50
N TRP A 145 4.74 -4.68 2.80
CA TRP A 145 5.52 -5.23 3.90
C TRP A 145 7.01 -4.84 3.85
N GLN A 146 7.33 -3.72 3.19
CA GLN A 146 8.64 -3.11 3.28
C GLN A 146 8.71 -2.29 4.57
N SER A 147 9.77 -2.53 5.34
CA SER A 147 10.01 -1.86 6.61
C SER A 147 11.12 -0.82 6.49
N GLN A 148 10.95 0.29 7.19
CA GLN A 148 11.96 1.34 7.28
C GLN A 148 11.96 2.00 8.65
N PHE A 149 13.15 2.42 9.08
CA PHE A 149 13.34 3.25 10.26
C PHE A 149 13.62 4.69 9.85
N ASN A 150 12.97 5.63 10.54
CA ASN A 150 13.17 7.06 10.34
C ASN A 150 13.33 7.78 11.68
N LEU A 151 14.21 8.78 11.74
CA LEU A 151 14.33 9.65 12.90
C LEU A 151 13.59 10.96 12.63
N ALA A 152 12.54 11.22 13.39
CA ALA A 152 11.74 12.43 13.26
C ALA A 152 11.18 12.86 14.64
N PRO A 153 10.82 14.13 14.82
CA PRO A 153 10.11 14.56 16.03
C PRO A 153 8.76 13.86 16.15
N ALA A 154 8.38 13.50 17.39
CA ALA A 154 7.06 12.95 17.67
C ALA A 154 5.96 13.99 17.38
N GLN A 155 4.87 13.55 16.76
CA GLN A 155 3.74 14.38 16.33
C GLN A 155 2.54 14.25 17.28
N GLY A 156 2.61 13.37 18.28
CA GLY A 156 1.64 13.23 19.37
C GLY A 156 0.45 12.33 19.07
N HIS A 157 0.38 11.76 17.87
CA HIS A 157 -0.70 10.87 17.42
C HIS A 157 -0.20 9.48 17.03
N GLU A 158 1.10 9.23 17.14
CA GLU A 158 1.71 7.94 16.93
C GLU A 158 1.30 6.95 18.02
N ILE A 159 1.34 5.67 17.67
CA ILE A 159 1.24 4.57 18.61
C ILE A 159 2.66 4.28 19.09
N GLU A 160 2.81 4.08 20.39
CA GLU A 160 4.10 3.84 21.02
C GLU A 160 4.21 2.39 21.47
N ALA A 161 5.34 1.76 21.18
CA ALA A 161 5.74 0.51 21.78
C ALA A 161 7.19 0.61 22.29
N GLU A 162 7.47 -0.07 23.39
CA GLU A 162 8.82 -0.15 23.96
C GLU A 162 9.26 -1.60 24.03
N SER A 163 10.49 -1.86 23.60
CA SER A 163 11.13 -3.16 23.74
C SER A 163 12.62 -2.97 23.97
N ASN A 164 13.18 -3.67 24.96
CA ASN A 164 14.60 -3.59 25.32
C ASN A 164 15.14 -2.16 25.53
N GLY A 165 14.34 -1.30 26.18
CA GLY A 165 14.68 0.10 26.44
C GLY A 165 14.71 1.01 25.20
N ILE A 166 14.22 0.52 24.06
CA ILE A 166 14.04 1.30 22.84
C ILE A 166 12.56 1.65 22.69
N ARG A 167 12.26 2.94 22.71
CA ARG A 167 10.93 3.47 22.40
C ARG A 167 10.79 3.67 20.89
N MET A 168 9.74 3.10 20.31
CA MET A 168 9.44 3.18 18.88
C MET A 168 8.04 3.76 18.65
N LEU A 169 7.92 4.59 17.61
CA LEU A 169 6.68 5.23 17.20
C LEU A 169 6.19 4.67 15.86
N PHE A 170 4.88 4.46 15.77
CA PHE A 170 4.23 3.85 14.62
C PHE A 170 3.03 4.72 14.20
N ASP A 171 2.78 4.82 12.89
CA ASP A 171 1.44 5.17 12.43
C ASP A 171 0.49 3.98 12.66
N VAL A 172 -0.82 4.22 12.52
CA VAL A 172 -1.86 3.21 12.74
C VAL A 172 -1.65 1.96 11.89
N ALA A 173 -1.37 2.11 10.60
CA ALA A 173 -1.25 0.97 9.69
C ALA A 173 0.04 0.18 9.97
N SER A 174 1.14 0.88 10.23
CA SER A 174 2.43 0.30 10.59
C SER A 174 2.35 -0.46 11.91
N ALA A 175 1.63 0.06 12.92
CA ALA A 175 1.42 -0.65 14.18
C ALA A 175 0.72 -2.00 13.98
N GLN A 176 -0.30 -2.06 13.12
CA GLN A 176 -1.00 -3.31 12.83
C GLN A 176 -0.09 -4.34 12.14
N ARG A 177 0.71 -3.90 11.15
CA ARG A 177 1.65 -4.78 10.42
C ARG A 177 2.90 -5.16 11.22
N ALA A 178 3.25 -4.38 12.24
CA ALA A 178 4.41 -4.64 13.10
C ALA A 178 4.12 -5.61 14.26
N ARG A 179 2.91 -6.16 14.37
CA ARG A 179 2.58 -7.11 15.44
C ARG A 179 3.47 -8.35 15.36
N GLY A 180 4.11 -8.68 16.47
CA GLY A 180 5.06 -9.78 16.59
C GLY A 180 6.39 -9.51 15.89
N ALA A 181 6.67 -8.27 15.47
CA ALA A 181 7.90 -7.97 14.75
C ALA A 181 9.13 -8.28 15.61
N VAL A 182 10.14 -8.91 14.99
CA VAL A 182 11.42 -9.18 15.62
C VAL A 182 12.50 -8.39 14.90
N ILE A 183 13.17 -7.51 15.63
CA ILE A 183 14.26 -6.67 15.15
C ILE A 183 15.55 -7.20 15.78
N ASP A 184 16.46 -7.66 14.93
CA ASP A 184 17.73 -8.24 15.34
C ASP A 184 18.90 -7.59 14.58
N TRP A 185 20.11 -7.71 15.11
CA TRP A 185 21.33 -7.29 14.45
C TRP A 185 22.20 -8.50 14.17
N VAL A 186 22.41 -8.77 12.87
CA VAL A 186 23.20 -9.92 12.45
C VAL A 186 24.52 -9.43 11.88
N SER A 187 25.62 -9.98 12.39
CA SER A 187 26.95 -9.83 11.82
C SER A 187 27.28 -11.07 11.00
N THR A 188 27.42 -10.90 9.69
CA THR A 188 27.81 -11.97 8.76
C THR A 188 29.15 -11.65 8.12
N LEU A 189 29.79 -12.66 7.53
CA LEU A 189 31.04 -12.47 6.77
C LEU A 189 30.90 -11.52 5.57
N GLN A 190 29.67 -11.20 5.15
CA GLN A 190 29.36 -10.30 4.03
C GLN A 190 28.96 -8.89 4.47
N GLY A 191 28.83 -8.65 5.78
CA GLY A 191 28.42 -7.36 6.34
C GLY A 191 27.61 -7.51 7.61
N GLU A 192 27.42 -6.39 8.30
CA GLU A 192 26.58 -6.27 9.48
C GLU A 192 25.35 -5.42 9.17
N GLY A 193 24.20 -5.77 9.72
CA GLY A 193 23.00 -4.97 9.55
C GLY A 193 21.84 -5.41 10.43
N LEU A 194 20.84 -4.52 10.51
CA LEU A 194 19.55 -4.85 11.10
C LEU A 194 18.81 -5.83 10.20
N THR A 195 18.20 -6.82 10.83
CA THR A 195 17.26 -7.74 10.22
C THR A 195 15.91 -7.57 10.90
N ILE A 196 14.84 -7.57 10.11
CA ILE A 196 13.49 -7.32 10.58
C ILE A 196 12.64 -8.49 10.09
N GLN A 197 12.01 -9.18 11.02
CA GLN A 197 11.05 -10.23 10.73
C GLN A 197 9.65 -9.71 11.06
N LEU A 198 8.75 -9.82 10.09
CA LEU A 198 7.35 -9.44 10.23
C LEU A 198 6.51 -10.72 10.08
N PRO A 199 6.09 -11.38 11.18
CA PRO A 199 5.46 -12.70 11.10
C PRO A 199 4.08 -12.66 10.43
N GLU A 200 3.39 -11.53 10.50
CA GLU A 200 2.11 -11.30 9.83
C GLU A 200 2.28 -11.02 8.32
N ALA A 201 3.51 -10.88 7.83
CA ALA A 201 3.74 -10.65 6.41
C ALA A 201 3.27 -11.85 5.57
N PRO A 202 2.55 -11.63 4.46
CA PRO A 202 2.19 -12.69 3.54
C PRO A 202 3.42 -13.47 3.14
N ALA A 203 3.31 -14.79 3.16
CA ALA A 203 4.38 -15.67 2.71
C ALA A 203 4.87 -15.20 1.32
N PRO A 204 6.19 -15.23 1.08
CA PRO A 204 6.72 -14.95 -0.25
C PRO A 204 6.14 -15.95 -1.24
N ILE A 205 5.94 -15.51 -2.49
CA ILE A 205 5.47 -16.39 -3.57
C ILE A 205 6.40 -17.61 -3.67
N PRO A 206 5.87 -18.84 -3.51
CA PRO A 206 6.60 -20.06 -3.76
C PRO A 206 7.28 -20.06 -5.13
N GLN A 207 8.57 -20.42 -5.15
CA GLN A 207 9.33 -20.61 -6.37
C GLN A 207 9.23 -22.08 -6.78
N MET A 208 8.42 -22.36 -7.79
CA MET A 208 8.18 -23.71 -8.29
C MET A 208 9.26 -24.11 -9.30
N SER A 209 9.86 -25.28 -9.13
CA SER A 209 10.80 -25.82 -10.13
C SER A 209 10.06 -26.29 -11.39
N VAL A 210 10.74 -26.34 -12.53
CA VAL A 210 10.16 -26.85 -13.79
C VAL A 210 9.79 -28.34 -13.73
N THR A 211 10.49 -29.11 -12.89
CA THR A 211 10.15 -30.53 -12.63
C THR A 211 8.85 -30.66 -11.84
N GLU A 212 8.68 -29.85 -10.80
CA GLU A 212 7.43 -29.81 -10.03
C GLU A 212 6.27 -29.30 -10.90
N LEU A 213 6.53 -28.28 -11.74
CA LEU A 213 5.55 -27.79 -12.69
C LEU A 213 5.09 -28.90 -13.65
N LYS A 214 6.02 -29.68 -14.21
CA LYS A 214 5.67 -30.80 -15.10
C LYS A 214 4.78 -31.83 -14.40
N GLN A 215 5.09 -32.18 -13.16
CA GLN A 215 4.28 -33.12 -12.36
C GLN A 215 2.86 -32.58 -12.13
N LYS A 216 2.73 -31.32 -11.73
CA LYS A 216 1.43 -30.68 -11.49
C LYS A 216 0.62 -30.51 -12.78
N LEU A 217 1.27 -30.22 -13.91
CA LEU A 217 0.63 -30.16 -15.22
C LEU A 217 0.12 -31.53 -15.68
N ASP A 218 0.92 -32.59 -15.48
CA ASP A 218 0.53 -33.96 -15.83
C ASP A 218 -0.65 -34.47 -14.98
N ALA A 219 -0.80 -33.93 -13.77
CA ALA A 219 -1.89 -34.23 -12.84
C ALA A 219 -3.12 -33.32 -13.03
N ASP A 220 -3.07 -32.33 -13.93
CA ASP A 220 -4.11 -31.29 -14.10
C ASP A 220 -4.43 -30.51 -12.80
N GLU A 221 -3.39 -30.33 -11.96
CA GLU A 221 -3.49 -29.69 -10.64
C GLU A 221 -3.09 -28.21 -10.66
N VAL A 222 -2.66 -27.66 -11.80
CA VAL A 222 -2.20 -26.27 -11.88
C VAL A 222 -2.56 -25.64 -13.22
N ILE A 223 -3.00 -24.38 -13.16
CA ILE A 223 -3.17 -23.54 -14.35
C ILE A 223 -1.84 -22.84 -14.62
N LEU A 224 -1.18 -23.16 -15.74
CA LEU A 224 0.03 -22.48 -16.18
C LEU A 224 -0.32 -21.24 -17.02
N VAL A 225 0.17 -20.08 -16.60
CA VAL A 225 -0.06 -18.79 -17.25
C VAL A 225 1.25 -18.18 -17.72
N ASP A 226 1.35 -17.94 -19.02
CA ASP A 226 2.50 -17.33 -19.67
C ASP A 226 2.30 -15.83 -19.86
N VAL A 227 3.16 -15.05 -19.20
CA VAL A 227 3.12 -13.58 -19.19
C VAL A 227 4.05 -12.95 -20.23
N ARG A 228 4.64 -13.75 -21.13
CA ARG A 228 5.50 -13.26 -22.21
C ARG A 228 4.69 -12.66 -23.37
N GLY A 229 5.37 -11.80 -24.14
CA GLY A 229 4.80 -11.19 -25.33
C GLY A 229 4.53 -12.22 -26.45
N HIS A 230 3.81 -11.80 -27.49
CA HIS A 230 3.46 -12.66 -28.62
C HIS A 230 4.70 -13.24 -29.32
N ASP A 231 5.63 -12.39 -29.76
CA ASP A 231 6.84 -12.78 -30.50
C ASP A 231 7.73 -13.79 -29.74
N GLU A 232 7.74 -13.68 -28.41
CA GLU A 232 8.48 -14.60 -27.53
C GLU A 232 7.82 -15.98 -27.47
N ARG A 233 6.49 -16.03 -27.47
CA ARG A 233 5.71 -17.27 -27.43
C ARG A 233 5.69 -17.98 -28.78
N GLU A 234 5.79 -17.25 -29.89
CA GLU A 234 5.94 -17.86 -31.21
C GLU A 234 7.27 -18.62 -31.34
N GLN A 235 8.33 -18.15 -30.69
CA GLN A 235 9.64 -18.80 -30.70
C GLN A 235 9.70 -20.05 -29.82
N ALA A 236 9.06 -19.99 -28.66
CA ALA A 236 9.05 -21.08 -27.69
C ALA A 236 7.77 -21.00 -26.84
N ALA A 237 6.99 -22.07 -26.79
CA ALA A 237 5.78 -22.15 -25.98
C ALA A 237 5.61 -23.54 -25.37
N ILE A 238 5.02 -23.57 -24.17
CA ILE A 238 4.57 -24.79 -23.52
C ILE A 238 3.12 -25.00 -23.93
N ALA A 239 2.77 -26.15 -24.49
CA ALA A 239 1.43 -26.40 -25.05
C ALA A 239 0.29 -26.21 -24.02
N ALA A 240 0.54 -26.49 -22.75
CA ALA A 240 -0.42 -26.32 -21.66
C ALA A 240 -0.53 -24.88 -21.13
N ALA A 241 0.37 -23.97 -21.55
CA ALA A 241 0.40 -22.61 -21.02
C ALA A 241 -0.66 -21.70 -21.68
N ARG A 242 -1.42 -20.99 -20.85
CA ARG A 242 -2.41 -20.01 -21.27
C ARG A 242 -1.78 -18.61 -21.32
N HIS A 243 -2.07 -17.82 -22.34
CA HIS A 243 -1.49 -16.49 -22.46
C HIS A 243 -2.18 -15.48 -21.55
N MET A 244 -1.40 -14.69 -20.81
CA MET A 244 -1.91 -13.54 -20.06
C MET A 244 -2.36 -12.41 -20.99
N ASP A 245 -3.65 -12.40 -21.32
CA ASP A 245 -4.38 -11.29 -21.92
C ASP A 245 -5.48 -10.74 -20.99
N ALA A 246 -6.20 -9.71 -21.42
CA ALA A 246 -7.22 -9.06 -20.59
C ALA A 246 -8.38 -9.99 -20.22
N ASP A 247 -8.76 -10.89 -21.14
CA ASP A 247 -9.85 -11.83 -20.92
C ASP A 247 -9.45 -12.90 -19.92
N LEU A 248 -8.25 -13.48 -20.06
CA LEU A 248 -7.70 -14.41 -19.09
C LEU A 248 -7.53 -13.76 -17.72
N MET A 249 -7.08 -12.50 -17.66
CA MET A 249 -6.90 -11.79 -16.39
C MET A 249 -8.25 -11.69 -15.65
N ALA A 250 -9.32 -11.26 -16.34
CA ALA A 250 -10.65 -11.18 -15.76
C ALA A 250 -11.20 -12.57 -15.34
N GLU A 251 -10.92 -13.61 -16.15
CA GLU A 251 -11.29 -14.99 -15.81
C GLU A 251 -10.59 -15.46 -14.53
N LEU A 252 -9.27 -15.32 -14.46
CA LEU A 252 -8.48 -15.72 -13.29
C LEU A 252 -8.91 -14.95 -12.05
N GLU A 253 -9.14 -13.63 -12.15
CA GLU A 253 -9.59 -12.81 -11.02
C GLU A 253 -10.96 -13.23 -10.45
N ALA A 254 -11.80 -13.87 -11.28
CA ALA A 254 -13.10 -14.42 -10.87
C ALA A 254 -13.02 -15.85 -10.29
N MET A 255 -11.86 -16.51 -10.36
CA MET A 255 -11.69 -17.88 -9.85
C MET A 255 -11.64 -17.94 -8.31
N PRO A 256 -11.92 -19.13 -7.72
CA PRO A 256 -11.69 -19.39 -6.29
C PRO A 256 -10.26 -19.07 -5.89
N ARG A 257 -10.06 -18.53 -4.68
CA ARG A 257 -8.75 -18.07 -4.20
C ARG A 257 -7.76 -19.20 -3.93
N GLU A 258 -8.29 -20.41 -3.78
CA GLU A 258 -7.55 -21.66 -3.60
C GLU A 258 -7.12 -22.27 -4.93
N THR A 259 -7.47 -21.67 -6.07
CA THR A 259 -7.07 -22.16 -7.39
C THR A 259 -5.55 -22.09 -7.54
N ALA A 260 -4.94 -23.22 -7.88
CA ALA A 260 -3.51 -23.32 -8.11
C ALA A 260 -3.12 -22.69 -9.46
N ILE A 261 -2.35 -21.61 -9.40
CA ILE A 261 -1.91 -20.85 -10.59
C ILE A 261 -0.39 -20.72 -10.57
N ALA A 262 0.26 -21.17 -11.65
CA ALA A 262 1.68 -21.00 -11.85
C ALA A 262 1.94 -19.98 -12.97
N PHE A 263 2.74 -18.95 -12.69
CA PHE A 263 3.14 -17.95 -13.68
C PHE A 263 4.52 -18.27 -14.24
N ILE A 264 4.64 -18.23 -15.56
CA ILE A 264 5.92 -18.43 -16.27
C ILE A 264 6.24 -17.23 -17.15
N CYS A 265 7.53 -16.87 -17.19
CA CYS A 265 8.07 -15.96 -18.18
C CYS A 265 9.39 -16.52 -18.71
N HIS A 266 10.27 -15.66 -19.24
CA HIS A 266 11.56 -16.11 -19.75
C HIS A 266 12.47 -16.66 -18.63
N THR A 267 12.73 -15.89 -17.57
CA THR A 267 13.66 -16.28 -16.47
C THR A 267 13.04 -16.33 -15.07
N GLY A 268 11.75 -15.96 -14.93
CA GLY A 268 11.05 -15.88 -13.64
C GLY A 268 10.82 -14.46 -13.11
N LYS A 269 11.38 -13.40 -13.72
CA LYS A 269 11.26 -12.01 -13.22
C LYS A 269 9.89 -11.38 -13.46
N ARG A 270 9.34 -11.49 -14.67
CA ARG A 270 8.02 -10.90 -15.01
C ARG A 270 6.88 -11.70 -14.37
N SER A 271 7.03 -13.02 -14.35
CA SER A 271 6.07 -13.92 -13.72
C SER A 271 5.99 -13.74 -12.21
N GLN A 272 7.08 -13.33 -11.54
CA GLN A 272 7.04 -12.94 -10.13
C GLN A 272 6.07 -11.78 -9.88
N VAL A 273 6.09 -10.74 -10.73
CA VAL A 273 5.19 -9.58 -10.60
C VAL A 273 3.73 -10.00 -10.82
N ALA A 274 3.48 -10.85 -11.81
CA ALA A 274 2.14 -11.38 -12.04
C ALA A 274 1.65 -12.22 -10.85
N ALA A 275 2.51 -13.10 -10.31
CA ALA A 275 2.19 -13.90 -9.14
C ALA A 275 1.86 -13.03 -7.91
N GLU A 276 2.61 -11.94 -7.70
CA GLU A 276 2.35 -10.99 -6.62
C GLU A 276 1.01 -10.26 -6.76
N HIS A 277 0.58 -9.93 -7.98
CA HIS A 277 -0.75 -9.36 -8.25
C HIS A 277 -1.85 -10.27 -7.74
N PHE A 278 -1.83 -11.55 -8.12
CA PHE A 278 -2.85 -12.51 -7.68
C PHE A 278 -2.78 -12.80 -6.18
N ARG A 279 -1.59 -12.88 -5.58
CA ARG A 279 -1.49 -12.97 -4.11
C ARG A 279 -2.13 -11.76 -3.41
N LYS A 280 -1.96 -10.54 -3.94
CA LYS A 280 -2.61 -9.34 -3.39
C LYS A 280 -4.14 -9.38 -3.48
N LEU A 281 -4.69 -10.09 -4.47
CA LEU A 281 -6.13 -10.35 -4.60
C LEU A 281 -6.63 -11.48 -3.67
N GLY A 282 -5.74 -12.07 -2.86
CA GLY A 282 -6.07 -13.08 -1.86
C GLY A 282 -5.90 -14.52 -2.33
N PHE A 283 -5.32 -14.77 -3.51
CA PHE A 283 -5.04 -16.13 -3.95
C PHE A 283 -3.97 -16.78 -3.08
N THR A 284 -4.22 -18.01 -2.63
CA THR A 284 -3.35 -18.73 -1.68
C THR A 284 -2.39 -19.69 -2.38
N GLU A 285 -2.77 -20.23 -3.53
CA GLU A 285 -2.00 -21.24 -4.28
C GLU A 285 -1.34 -20.65 -5.53
N VAL A 286 -0.60 -19.56 -5.38
CA VAL A 286 0.09 -18.89 -6.48
C VAL A 286 1.57 -19.20 -6.46
N SER A 287 2.16 -19.57 -7.60
CA SER A 287 3.59 -19.85 -7.72
C SER A 287 4.25 -19.14 -8.88
N ASN A 288 5.54 -18.82 -8.74
CA ASN A 288 6.40 -18.34 -9.82
C ASN A 288 7.27 -19.50 -10.31
N VAL A 289 7.31 -19.75 -11.62
CA VAL A 289 8.16 -20.80 -12.20
C VAL A 289 9.62 -20.32 -12.23
N ALA A 290 10.44 -20.94 -11.39
CA ALA A 290 11.85 -20.63 -11.23
C ALA A 290 12.62 -20.95 -12.52
N GLY A 291 13.41 -19.99 -13.00
CA GLY A 291 14.18 -20.13 -14.24
C GLY A 291 13.34 -20.02 -15.53
N GLY A 292 12.02 -19.92 -15.42
CA GLY A 292 11.10 -19.68 -16.54
C GLY A 292 11.16 -20.76 -17.63
N ILE A 293 10.80 -20.37 -18.85
CA ILE A 293 10.84 -21.28 -20.01
C ILE A 293 12.26 -21.74 -20.34
N ASP A 294 13.27 -20.96 -19.98
CA ASP A 294 14.67 -21.29 -20.21
C ASP A 294 15.10 -22.55 -19.44
N ALA A 295 14.63 -22.67 -18.19
CA ALA A 295 14.83 -23.87 -17.38
C ALA A 295 13.95 -25.02 -17.89
N TRP A 296 12.72 -24.74 -18.33
CA TRP A 296 11.84 -25.75 -18.94
C TRP A 296 12.51 -26.42 -20.15
N SER A 297 13.04 -25.63 -21.07
CA SER A 297 13.74 -26.13 -22.27
C SER A 297 14.97 -26.97 -21.93
N LYS A 298 15.71 -26.61 -20.88
CA LYS A 298 16.96 -27.30 -20.51
C LYS A 298 16.70 -28.60 -19.76
N GLU A 299 15.67 -28.65 -18.93
CA GLU A 299 15.46 -29.72 -17.95
C GLU A 299 14.29 -30.65 -18.29
N ILE A 300 13.26 -30.17 -18.99
CA ILE A 300 12.01 -30.90 -19.21
C ILE A 300 11.79 -31.24 -20.68
N ASP A 301 11.87 -30.23 -21.55
CA ASP A 301 11.56 -30.39 -22.97
C ASP A 301 12.57 -29.68 -23.88
N PRO A 302 13.64 -30.38 -24.31
CA PRO A 302 14.64 -29.85 -25.22
C PRO A 302 14.13 -29.49 -26.63
N GLU A 303 12.90 -29.87 -27.00
CA GLU A 303 12.30 -29.47 -28.27
C GLU A 303 11.82 -28.01 -28.23
N VAL A 304 11.58 -27.46 -27.03
CA VAL A 304 11.26 -26.04 -26.82
C VAL A 304 12.55 -25.20 -26.95
N PRO A 305 12.66 -24.28 -27.92
CA PRO A 305 13.89 -23.51 -28.14
C PRO A 305 14.26 -22.59 -26.96
N VAL A 306 15.56 -22.52 -26.67
CA VAL A 306 16.16 -21.48 -25.80
C VAL A 306 16.51 -20.27 -26.68
N TYR A 307 16.27 -19.05 -26.20
CA TYR A 307 16.53 -17.82 -26.97
C TYR A 307 17.08 -16.68 -26.12
#